data_AF-A0A1H8C8P2-F1
#
_entry.id   AF-A0A1H8C8P2-F1
#
_cell.length_a   1.000
_cell.length_b   1.000
_cell.length_c   1.000
_cell.angle_alpha   90.00
_cell.angle_beta   90.00
_cell.angle_gamma   90.00
#
_symmetry.space_group_name_H-M   'P 1'
#
loop_
_entity.id
_entity.type
_entity.pdbx_description
1 polymer ?
#
loop_
_entity_poly.entity_id
_entity_poly.type
_entity_poly.pdbx_seq_one_letter_code
_entity_poly.pdbx_strand_id
1 'polypeptide(L)'
;MHHAYYLVCSLVIAISFDGHWPPRKVSVLIGLLIATAIIASFVALPQIMFKPEERTLTVCEDGIATSIGKKSASVKWKEIAAIQDLPEIAAMMGKNGKAFLIPRRAFNSENEKSDFLTAVRTWQAAKTG
;
A
#
# COMPACT_ATOMS: atom_id res chain seq x y z
N MET A 1 -3.92 23.17 -7.13
CA MET A 1 -3.45 24.36 -6.37
C MET A 1 -2.20 24.10 -5.50
N HIS A 2 -1.86 22.87 -5.12
CA HIS A 2 -0.66 22.59 -4.30
C HIS A 2 0.69 22.69 -5.04
N HIS A 3 0.75 22.44 -6.36
CA HIS A 3 2.02 22.47 -7.11
C HIS A 3 2.65 23.86 -7.23
N ALA A 4 1.84 24.92 -7.33
CA ALA A 4 2.32 26.30 -7.34
C ALA A 4 2.96 26.69 -5.99
N TYR A 5 2.45 26.17 -4.87
CA TYR A 5 2.98 26.42 -3.54
C TYR A 5 4.40 25.87 -3.37
N TYR A 6 4.67 24.65 -3.85
CA TYR A 6 6.02 24.07 -3.78
C TYR A 6 7.04 24.83 -4.63
N LEU A 7 6.63 25.30 -5.81
CA LEU A 7 7.47 26.09 -6.70
C LEU A 7 7.85 27.44 -6.08
N VAL A 8 6.88 28.11 -5.43
CA VAL A 8 7.11 29.37 -4.72
C VAL A 8 7.97 29.13 -3.48
N CYS A 9 7.72 28.11 -2.67
CA CYS A 9 8.54 27.80 -1.51
C CYS A 9 9.98 27.42 -1.88
N SER A 10 10.21 26.63 -2.93
CA SER A 10 11.57 26.29 -3.37
C SER A 10 12.32 27.51 -3.90
N LEU A 11 11.62 28.44 -4.57
CA LEU A 11 12.20 29.68 -5.06
C LEU A 11 12.55 30.62 -3.90
N VAL A 12 11.65 30.77 -2.92
CA VAL A 12 11.88 31.59 -1.71
C VAL A 12 13.06 31.02 -0.91
N ILE A 13 13.12 29.71 -0.69
CA ILE A 13 14.24 29.05 0.00
C ILE A 13 15.56 29.30 -0.74
N ALA A 14 15.60 29.09 -2.06
CA ALA A 14 16.81 29.32 -2.85
C ALA A 14 17.28 30.78 -2.81
N ILE A 15 16.36 31.75 -2.80
CA ILE A 15 16.68 33.18 -2.69
C ILE A 15 17.13 33.55 -1.26
N SER A 16 16.50 32.96 -0.23
CA SER A 16 16.82 33.22 1.18
C SER A 16 18.20 32.71 1.60
N PHE A 17 18.67 31.59 1.03
CA PHE A 17 20.01 31.06 1.32
C PHE A 17 21.14 31.80 0.60
N ASP A 18 20.84 32.43 -0.54
CA ASP A 18 21.85 33.13 -1.33
C ASP A 18 22.20 34.50 -0.73
N GLY A 19 21.28 35.17 -0.01
CA GLY A 19 21.55 36.42 0.71
C GLY A 19 21.83 37.66 -0.18
N HIS A 20 21.81 37.51 -1.51
CA HIS A 20 22.02 38.58 -2.47
C HIS A 20 20.70 38.95 -3.15
N TRP A 21 20.27 40.21 -3.02
CA TRP A 21 19.16 40.78 -3.79
C TRP A 21 19.70 41.81 -4.80
N PRO A 22 19.38 41.70 -6.10
CA PRO A 22 18.57 40.66 -6.74
C PRO A 22 19.27 39.30 -6.84
N PRO A 23 18.52 38.19 -6.86
CA PRO A 23 19.08 36.83 -6.91
C PRO A 23 19.86 36.59 -8.19
N ARG A 24 20.94 35.80 -8.08
CA ARG A 24 21.77 35.43 -9.22
C ARG A 24 20.96 34.53 -10.16
N LYS A 25 21.11 34.75 -11.47
CA LYS A 25 20.42 33.94 -12.51
C LYS A 25 20.66 32.44 -12.34
N VAL A 26 21.88 32.07 -11.88
CA VAL A 26 22.28 30.68 -11.63
C VAL A 26 21.42 30.04 -10.54
N SER A 27 21.16 30.75 -9.44
CA SER A 27 20.38 30.25 -8.30
C SER A 27 18.92 30.04 -8.65
N VAL A 28 18.36 30.93 -9.48
CA VAL A 28 17.00 30.78 -10.04
C VAL A 28 16.92 29.54 -10.95
N LEU A 29 17.90 29.32 -11.82
CA LEU A 29 17.95 28.15 -12.70
C LEU A 29 18.07 26.85 -11.90
N ILE A 30 18.94 26.81 -10.88
CA ILE A 30 19.09 25.65 -10.00
C ILE A 30 17.78 25.36 -9.27
N GLY A 31 17.12 26.38 -8.71
CA GLY A 31 15.83 26.22 -8.04
C GLY A 31 14.76 25.65 -8.97
N LEU A 32 14.70 26.11 -10.22
CA LEU A 32 13.77 25.61 -11.22
C LEU A 32 14.04 24.14 -11.59
N LEU A 33 15.32 23.76 -11.75
CA LEU A 33 15.70 22.38 -12.04
C LEU A 33 15.35 21.44 -10.89
N ILE A 34 15.64 21.84 -9.64
CA ILE A 34 15.29 21.06 -8.45
C ILE A 34 13.78 20.89 -8.35
N ALA A 35 13.01 21.97 -8.50
CA ALA A 35 11.55 21.92 -8.45
C ALA A 35 10.98 20.97 -9.53
N THR A 36 11.50 21.06 -10.75
CA THR A 36 11.10 20.18 -11.86
C THR A 36 11.45 18.72 -11.58
N ALA A 37 12.64 18.43 -11.07
CA ALA A 37 13.07 17.09 -10.71
C ALA A 37 12.21 16.48 -9.59
N ILE A 38 11.84 17.28 -8.59
CA ILE A 38 10.93 16.87 -7.51
C ILE A 38 9.56 16.51 -8.10
N ILE A 39 8.97 17.40 -8.90
CA ILE A 39 7.66 17.17 -9.54
C ILE A 39 7.70 15.91 -10.41
N ALA A 40 8.74 15.75 -11.23
CA ALA A 40 8.92 14.56 -12.07
C ALA A 40 9.03 13.28 -11.23
N SER A 41 9.73 13.33 -10.09
CA SER A 41 9.86 12.19 -9.18
C SER A 41 8.51 11.80 -8.56
N PHE A 42 7.67 12.76 -8.18
CA PHE A 42 6.32 12.48 -7.67
C PHE A 42 5.41 11.80 -8.70
N VAL A 43 5.63 12.04 -10.00
CA VAL A 43 4.87 11.37 -11.08
C VAL A 43 5.47 10.00 -11.42
N ALA A 44 6.80 9.91 -11.51
CA ALA A 44 7.49 8.70 -11.94
C ALA A 44 7.50 7.61 -10.85
N LEU A 45 7.67 7.98 -9.58
CA LEU A 45 7.80 7.01 -8.49
C LEU A 45 6.57 6.09 -8.36
N PRO A 46 5.32 6.58 -8.34
CA PRO A 46 4.14 5.70 -8.32
C PRO A 46 4.07 4.77 -9.53
N GLN A 47 4.45 5.24 -10.72
CA GLN A 47 4.42 4.43 -11.94
C GLN A 47 5.44 3.28 -11.89
N ILE A 48 6.64 3.55 -11.35
CA ILE A 48 7.69 2.53 -11.17
C ILE A 48 7.32 1.56 -10.05
N MET A 49 6.69 2.04 -8.98
CA MET A 49 6.29 1.22 -7.84
C MET A 49 5.02 0.40 -8.10
N PHE A 50 4.22 0.77 -9.09
CA PHE A 50 3.02 0.04 -9.46
C PHE A 50 3.40 -1.35 -9.97
N LYS A 51 2.86 -2.37 -9.32
CA LYS A 51 3.02 -3.76 -9.75
C LYS A 51 1.75 -4.16 -10.51
N PRO A 52 1.80 -4.26 -11.85
CA PRO A 52 0.63 -4.62 -12.65
C PRO A 52 0.26 -6.10 -12.51
N GLU A 53 1.12 -6.90 -11.89
CA GLU A 53 0.92 -8.33 -11.68
C GLU A 53 -0.29 -8.61 -10.79
N GLU A 54 -1.08 -9.59 -11.20
CA GLU A 54 -2.24 -10.06 -10.45
C GLU A 54 -1.82 -10.54 -9.06
N ARG A 55 -2.60 -10.16 -8.04
CA ARG A 55 -2.42 -10.65 -6.68
C ARG A 55 -3.41 -11.77 -6.43
N THR A 56 -2.91 -12.98 -6.22
CA THR A 56 -3.74 -14.11 -5.83
C THR A 56 -3.60 -14.40 -4.34
N LEU A 57 -4.72 -14.73 -3.71
CA LEU A 57 -4.82 -15.15 -2.32
C LEU A 57 -5.48 -16.52 -2.33
N THR A 58 -4.78 -17.52 -1.82
CA THR A 58 -5.30 -18.87 -1.64
C THR A 58 -5.38 -19.15 -0.15
N VAL A 59 -6.54 -19.60 0.30
CA VAL A 59 -6.79 -19.90 1.72
C VAL A 59 -7.05 -21.39 1.84
N CYS A 60 -6.25 -22.07 2.64
CA CYS A 60 -6.27 -23.53 2.81
C CYS A 60 -6.20 -23.90 4.30
N GLU A 61 -6.36 -25.18 4.62
CA GLU A 61 -6.31 -25.69 5.99
C GLU A 61 -4.99 -25.43 6.72
N ASP A 62 -3.88 -25.29 5.98
CA ASP A 62 -2.55 -25.03 6.55
C ASP A 62 -2.29 -23.53 6.82
N GLY A 63 -3.05 -22.64 6.16
CA GLY A 63 -2.89 -21.20 6.28
C GLY A 63 -3.29 -20.43 5.03
N ILE A 64 -2.71 -19.25 4.87
CA ILE A 64 -2.95 -18.32 3.78
C ILE A 64 -1.70 -18.26 2.91
N ALA A 65 -1.84 -18.55 1.62
CA ALA A 65 -0.81 -18.32 0.62
C ALA A 65 -1.16 -17.11 -0.24
N THR A 66 -0.16 -16.29 -0.56
CA THR A 66 -0.30 -15.16 -1.48
C THR A 66 0.76 -15.22 -2.56
N SER A 67 0.39 -14.79 -3.76
CA SER A 67 1.35 -14.53 -4.83
C SER A 67 1.10 -13.18 -5.50
N ILE A 68 2.19 -12.50 -5.88
CA ILE A 68 2.20 -11.26 -6.65
C ILE A 68 3.29 -11.45 -7.71
N GLY A 69 2.88 -11.83 -8.91
CA GLY A 69 3.77 -12.33 -9.97
C GLY A 69 4.70 -13.43 -9.47
N LYS A 70 6.02 -13.19 -9.54
CA LYS A 70 7.03 -14.19 -9.13
C LYS A 70 7.27 -14.27 -7.62
N LYS A 71 6.65 -13.39 -6.82
CA LYS A 71 6.84 -13.38 -5.36
C LYS A 71 5.70 -14.12 -4.69
N SER A 72 6.02 -15.10 -3.86
CA SER A 72 5.06 -15.85 -3.04
C SER A 72 5.37 -15.71 -1.56
N ALA A 73 4.34 -15.70 -0.73
CA ALA A 73 4.45 -15.74 0.72
C ALA A 73 3.34 -16.62 1.31
N SER A 74 3.63 -17.29 2.43
CA SER A 74 2.65 -18.07 3.17
C SER A 74 2.63 -17.63 4.64
N VAL A 75 1.44 -17.64 5.23
CA VAL A 75 1.17 -17.28 6.62
C VAL A 75 0.37 -18.41 7.25
N LYS A 76 0.91 -19.01 8.31
CA LYS A 76 0.25 -20.10 9.04
C LYS A 76 -0.90 -19.57 9.89
N TRP A 77 -1.91 -20.40 10.16
CA TRP A 77 -3.03 -19.99 11.02
C TRP A 77 -2.62 -19.50 12.41
N LYS A 78 -1.58 -20.09 13.01
CA LYS A 78 -1.01 -19.65 14.30
C LYS A 78 -0.46 -18.21 14.29
N GLU A 79 -0.18 -17.66 13.10
CA GLU A 79 0.31 -16.29 12.91
C GLU A 79 -0.83 -15.30 12.64
N ILE A 80 -2.06 -15.78 12.49
CA ILE A 80 -3.26 -14.96 12.41
C ILE A 80 -3.74 -14.65 13.84
N ALA A 81 -3.86 -13.37 14.13
CA ALA A 81 -4.32 -12.85 15.42
C ALA A 81 -5.84 -12.80 15.51
N ALA A 82 -6.52 -12.41 14.43
CA ALA A 82 -7.98 -12.23 14.44
C ALA A 82 -8.58 -12.41 13.05
N ILE A 83 -9.83 -12.87 13.02
CA ILE A 83 -10.68 -12.95 11.83
C ILE A 83 -11.92 -12.10 12.10
N GLN A 84 -12.15 -11.07 11.28
CA GLN A 84 -13.29 -10.17 11.38
C GLN A 84 -14.21 -10.31 10.18
N ASP A 85 -15.51 -10.35 10.45
CA ASP A 85 -16.56 -10.29 9.46
C ASP A 85 -17.14 -8.86 9.45
N LEU A 86 -16.84 -8.11 8.39
CA LEU A 86 -17.39 -6.77 8.17
C LEU A 86 -18.31 -6.84 6.95
N PRO A 87 -19.30 -5.93 6.82
CA PRO A 87 -20.32 -6.01 5.76
C PRO A 87 -19.71 -6.21 4.36
N GLU A 88 -18.72 -5.38 4.00
CA GLU A 88 -18.12 -5.36 2.66
C GLU A 88 -16.83 -6.18 2.53
N ILE A 89 -16.23 -6.60 3.65
CA ILE A 89 -14.92 -7.24 3.66
C ILE A 89 -14.83 -8.34 4.72
N ALA A 90 -14.21 -9.47 4.37
CA ALA A 90 -13.68 -10.42 5.34
C ALA A 90 -12.21 -10.06 5.60
N ALA A 91 -11.86 -9.78 6.86
CA ALA A 91 -10.53 -9.31 7.24
C ALA A 91 -9.82 -10.35 8.12
N MET A 92 -8.61 -10.75 7.71
CA MET A 92 -7.75 -11.64 8.49
C MET A 92 -6.48 -10.87 8.90
N MET A 93 -6.31 -10.66 10.20
CA MET A 93 -5.23 -9.86 10.76
C MET A 93 -4.09 -10.75 11.23
N GLY A 94 -2.90 -10.56 10.68
CA GLY A 94 -1.68 -11.22 11.11
C GLY A 94 -1.06 -10.57 12.35
N LYS A 95 -0.34 -11.35 13.14
CA LYS A 95 0.45 -10.89 14.31
C LYS A 95 1.57 -9.92 13.94
N ASN A 96 1.97 -9.86 12.67
CA ASN A 96 2.99 -8.97 12.13
C ASN A 96 2.43 -7.60 11.68
N GLY A 97 1.17 -7.29 11.99
CA GLY A 97 0.51 -6.03 11.61
C GLY A 97 0.05 -5.98 10.15
N LYS A 98 0.21 -7.06 9.37
CA LYS A 98 -0.36 -7.16 8.02
C LYS A 98 -1.77 -7.70 8.09
N ALA A 99 -2.64 -7.24 7.20
CA ALA A 99 -4.01 -7.76 7.07
C ALA A 99 -4.28 -8.24 5.65
N PHE A 100 -5.01 -9.34 5.54
CA PHE A 100 -5.60 -9.81 4.29
C PHE A 100 -7.05 -9.38 4.26
N LEU A 101 -7.40 -8.57 3.25
CA LEU A 101 -8.74 -8.04 3.07
C LEU A 101 -9.36 -8.71 1.85
N ILE A 102 -10.38 -9.52 2.07
CA ILE A 102 -11.12 -10.18 1.00
C ILE A 102 -12.41 -9.38 0.76
N PRO A 103 -12.56 -8.71 -0.38
CA PRO A 103 -13.74 -7.92 -0.68
C PRO A 103 -14.95 -8.81 -0.95
N ARG A 104 -16.16 -8.29 -0.70
CA ARG A 104 -17.41 -9.01 -0.92
C ARG A 104 -17.56 -9.62 -2.32
N ARG A 105 -17.05 -8.93 -3.35
CA ARG A 105 -17.03 -9.39 -4.75
C ARG A 105 -16.24 -10.68 -5.01
N ALA A 106 -15.43 -11.12 -4.05
CA ALA A 106 -14.70 -12.39 -4.14
C ALA A 106 -15.60 -13.61 -3.84
N PHE A 107 -16.81 -13.38 -3.33
CA PHE A 107 -17.80 -14.40 -3.03
C PHE A 107 -19.00 -14.26 -3.97
N ASN A 108 -19.56 -15.36 -4.45
CA ASN A 108 -20.78 -15.35 -5.28
C ASN A 108 -22.02 -15.00 -4.45
N SER A 109 -22.04 -15.31 -3.15
CA SER A 109 -23.17 -15.05 -2.24
C SER A 109 -22.74 -14.75 -0.80
N GLU A 110 -23.66 -14.24 0.02
CA GLU A 110 -23.41 -14.03 1.46
C GLU A 110 -23.24 -15.37 2.19
N ASN A 111 -23.97 -16.40 1.76
CA ASN A 111 -23.86 -17.73 2.32
C ASN A 111 -22.44 -18.29 2.08
N GLU A 112 -21.90 -18.13 0.87
CA GLU A 112 -20.54 -18.56 0.57
C GLU A 112 -19.48 -17.82 1.43
N LYS A 113 -19.69 -16.53 1.69
CA LYS A 113 -18.84 -15.77 2.61
C LYS A 113 -18.93 -16.32 4.04
N SER A 114 -20.14 -16.63 4.50
CA SER A 114 -20.39 -17.19 5.84
C SER A 114 -19.76 -18.58 6.00
N ASP A 115 -19.93 -19.45 4.99
CA ASP A 115 -19.35 -20.79 4.94
C ASP A 115 -17.83 -20.71 4.95
N PHE A 116 -17.25 -19.82 4.14
CA PHE A 116 -15.81 -19.54 4.13
C PHE A 116 -15.30 -19.10 5.51
N LEU A 117 -15.95 -18.12 6.14
CA LEU A 117 -15.54 -17.64 7.47
C LEU A 117 -15.65 -18.72 8.53
N THR A 118 -16.66 -19.58 8.43
CA THR A 118 -16.84 -20.72 9.34
C THR A 118 -15.70 -21.72 9.17
N ALA A 119 -15.36 -22.10 7.94
CA ALA A 119 -14.24 -23.00 7.66
C ALA A 119 -12.90 -22.44 8.19
N VAL A 120 -12.61 -21.17 7.90
CA VAL A 120 -11.38 -20.49 8.33
C VAL A 120 -11.26 -20.41 9.86
N ARG A 121 -12.36 -20.12 10.57
CA ARG A 121 -12.37 -20.13 12.04
C ARG A 121 -12.13 -21.53 12.60
N THR A 122 -12.72 -22.56 12.00
CA THR A 122 -12.48 -23.95 12.39
C THR A 122 -11.02 -24.34 12.21
N TRP A 123 -10.42 -24.01 11.07
CA TRP A 123 -8.99 -24.29 10.83
C TRP A 123 -8.08 -23.52 11.78
N GLN A 124 -8.40 -22.26 12.08
CA GLN A 124 -7.62 -21.46 13.03
C GLN A 124 -7.68 -22.06 14.44
N ALA A 125 -8.86 -22.44 14.91
CA ALA A 125 -9.04 -23.07 16.22
C ALA A 125 -8.25 -24.38 16.33
N ALA A 126 -8.30 -25.22 15.31
CA ALA A 126 -7.61 -26.51 15.27
C ALA A 126 -6.07 -26.42 15.31
N LYS A 127 -5.48 -25.27 14.93
CA LYS A 127 -4.02 -25.06 14.90
C LYS A 127 -3.50 -24.15 16.02
N THR A 128 -4.39 -23.57 16.82
CA THR A 128 -4.05 -22.65 17.92
C THR A 128 -4.24 -23.29 19.30
N GLY A 129 -5.02 -24.38 19.39
CA GLY A 129 -5.06 -25.28 20.55
C GLY A 129 -3.88 -26.25 20.55
#